data_AF-A0A3Q2XWQ5-F1
#
_entry.id   AF-A0A3Q2XWQ5-F1
#
_cell.length_a   1.000
_cell.length_b   1.000
_cell.length_c   1.000
_cell.angle_alpha   90.00
_cell.angle_beta   90.00
_cell.angle_gamma   90.00
#
_symmetry.space_group_name_H-M   'P 1'
#
loop_
_entity.id
_entity.type
_entity.pdbx_description
1 polymer ?
#
loop_
_entity_poly.entity_id
_entity_poly.type
_entity_poly.pdbx_seq_one_letter_code
_entity_poly.pdbx_strand_id
1 'polypeptide(L)'
;MPFLGKDWRSPGWRWTKTEHGWKRIIFYGHDMDDIHREIEFTCDDKENLFVENICELARVKMRKDFYNHNTKSQFVFRDKWIYVQKGSTKERHGYCTLGEALNRLDFSSAIHDLRRFNYVAKLFQLIARSQLTSLSGAAQKNYFNILEKIVRKVVEDHYNPRLVKELLQDLSATLHSLTLHVGRCVLVGNVNVWLCRLENILKWQQQLNDLQIPKQMCSGMSFSDLPLYMQNKILYNLSDACDIINLGQATPTLHVLSENRTLWKRLCHFHFSDKQHSSRNLVLPKSDSVDWKLMYFTLQKRYPMKEQYGDTLHFCKHCSILFWKDCGHPCTANDPERCLVPISPQHFIDLFQF
;
A
#
# COMPACT_ATOMS: atom_id res chain seq x y z
N MET A 1 26.23 8.34 -26.57
CA MET A 1 24.98 8.97 -26.11
C MET A 1 24.17 7.94 -25.34
N PRO A 2 24.06 8.01 -24.01
CA PRO A 2 23.27 7.04 -23.27
C PRO A 2 21.80 7.47 -23.28
N PHE A 3 20.94 6.49 -23.58
CA PHE A 3 19.48 6.55 -23.62
C PHE A 3 18.89 7.28 -22.39
N LEU A 4 18.22 8.41 -22.61
CA LEU A 4 17.25 8.99 -21.67
C LEU A 4 15.90 8.28 -21.86
N GLY A 5 15.81 7.04 -21.42
CA GLY A 5 14.56 6.32 -21.28
C GLY A 5 14.15 6.28 -19.81
N LYS A 6 13.22 7.14 -19.39
CA LYS A 6 12.41 6.90 -18.18
C LYS A 6 11.39 5.81 -18.51
N ASP A 7 11.88 4.59 -18.66
CA ASP A 7 11.02 3.42 -18.79
C ASP A 7 10.56 3.00 -17.39
N TRP A 8 9.26 3.04 -17.15
CA TRP A 8 8.64 2.54 -15.92
C TRP A 8 8.69 1.01 -15.81
N ARG A 9 9.13 0.31 -16.88
CA ARG A 9 9.39 -1.13 -16.90
C ARG A 9 10.85 -1.50 -16.70
N SER A 10 11.77 -0.53 -16.61
CA SER A 10 13.15 -0.77 -16.16
C SER A 10 13.27 -0.38 -14.69
N PRO A 11 14.09 -1.10 -13.92
CA PRO A 11 13.97 -1.09 -12.48
C PRO A 11 14.35 0.30 -11.95
N GLY A 12 13.56 0.83 -11.02
CA GLY A 12 13.68 2.18 -10.48
C GLY A 12 14.95 2.40 -9.66
N TRP A 13 16.11 2.44 -10.32
CA TRP A 13 17.41 2.59 -9.69
C TRP A 13 17.68 4.09 -9.58
N ARG A 14 17.92 4.57 -8.36
CA ARG A 14 18.36 5.95 -8.13
C ARG A 14 19.86 6.06 -8.44
N TRP A 15 20.21 7.00 -9.31
CA TRP A 15 21.58 7.29 -9.73
C TRP A 15 21.98 8.69 -9.28
N THR A 16 23.20 8.85 -8.79
CA THR A 16 23.78 10.17 -8.47
C THR A 16 24.97 10.43 -9.38
N LYS A 17 25.05 11.64 -9.93
CA LYS A 17 26.18 12.06 -10.76
C LYS A 17 27.35 12.43 -9.86
N THR A 18 28.51 11.83 -10.10
CA THR A 18 29.79 12.10 -9.43
C THR A 18 30.81 12.60 -10.46
N GLU A 19 31.94 13.15 -10.00
CA GLU A 19 33.02 13.67 -10.86
C GLU A 19 33.62 12.61 -11.80
N HIS A 20 33.49 11.33 -11.46
CA HIS A 20 33.95 10.19 -12.28
C HIS A 20 32.83 9.47 -13.03
N GLY A 21 31.62 10.05 -13.11
CA GLY A 21 30.48 9.49 -13.82
C GLY A 21 29.27 9.19 -12.94
N TRP A 22 28.35 8.34 -13.42
CA TRP A 22 27.12 8.00 -12.70
C TRP A 22 27.36 6.86 -11.72
N LYS A 23 27.08 7.10 -10.43
CA LYS A 23 27.19 6.10 -9.38
C LYS A 23 25.79 5.69 -8.89
N ARG A 24 25.57 4.39 -8.73
CA ARG A 24 24.33 3.82 -8.21
C ARG A 24 24.20 4.12 -6.72
N ILE A 25 23.02 4.54 -6.27
CA ILE A 25 22.69 4.57 -4.84
C ILE A 25 22.26 3.16 -4.42
N ILE A 26 23.06 2.51 -3.59
CA ILE A 26 22.71 1.24 -2.94
C ILE A 26 22.41 1.57 -1.49
N PHE A 27 21.14 1.55 -1.09
CA PHE A 27 20.78 1.61 0.33
C PHE A 27 21.11 0.25 0.94
N TYR A 28 22.32 0.11 1.47
CA TYR A 28 22.59 -0.92 2.45
C TYR A 28 21.94 -0.48 3.76
N GLY A 29 21.07 -1.33 4.30
CA GLY A 29 20.47 -1.12 5.60
C GLY A 29 21.54 -1.20 6.68
N HIS A 30 22.07 -0.06 7.07
CA HIS A 30 22.62 0.17 8.39
C HIS A 30 22.54 1.67 8.69
N ASP A 31 22.07 1.95 9.90
CA ASP A 31 22.09 3.24 10.62
C ASP A 31 21.10 4.33 10.14
N MET A 32 19.87 4.24 10.67
CA MET A 32 18.98 5.38 10.89
C MET A 32 18.32 5.23 12.28
N ASP A 33 19.14 4.93 13.28
CA ASP A 33 18.82 5.28 14.67
C ASP A 33 19.34 6.71 14.89
N ASP A 34 18.61 7.52 15.66
CA ASP A 34 18.91 8.92 16.03
C ASP A 34 18.39 10.04 15.12
N ILE A 35 17.07 10.20 14.99
CA ILE A 35 16.45 11.54 15.02
C ILE A 35 15.10 11.46 15.77
N HIS A 36 15.16 11.44 17.10
CA HIS A 36 14.01 11.76 17.96
C HIS A 36 14.39 12.94 18.84
N ARG A 37 13.92 14.14 18.51
CA ARG A 37 13.78 15.24 19.47
C ARG A 37 12.53 16.07 19.18
N GLU A 38 11.65 16.01 20.18
CA GLU A 38 10.89 17.11 20.77
C GLU A 38 10.01 17.97 19.83
N ILE A 39 8.70 17.72 19.89
CA ILE A 39 7.68 18.75 19.66
C ILE A 39 6.80 18.79 20.91
N GLU A 40 7.00 19.82 21.74
CA GLU A 40 6.09 20.19 22.81
C GLU A 40 4.80 20.78 22.22
N PHE A 41 3.65 20.28 22.68
CA PHE A 41 2.33 20.84 22.38
C PHE A 41 1.89 21.74 23.53
N THR A 42 1.64 23.01 23.25
CA THR A 42 0.74 23.86 24.04
C THR A 42 -0.62 23.88 23.35
N CYS A 43 -1.68 23.53 24.07
CA CYS A 43 -3.07 23.74 23.64
C CYS A 43 -3.76 24.53 24.75
N ASP A 44 -4.16 25.75 24.39
CA ASP A 44 -4.95 26.66 25.21
C ASP A 44 -6.43 26.48 24.84
N ASP A 45 -7.28 26.37 25.87
CA ASP A 45 -8.73 26.66 25.98
C ASP A 45 -9.72 26.27 24.85
N LYS A 46 -10.97 25.83 25.07
CA LYS A 46 -11.83 25.55 26.23
C LYS A 46 -13.06 24.80 25.68
N GLU A 47 -13.85 24.24 26.60
CA GLU A 47 -15.17 23.61 26.42
C GLU A 47 -15.18 22.10 26.09
N ASN A 48 -15.06 21.27 27.14
CA ASN A 48 -15.97 20.13 27.41
C ASN A 48 -15.73 19.60 28.83
N LEU A 49 -16.50 20.14 29.79
CA LEU A 49 -16.32 20.09 31.25
C LEU A 49 -16.69 18.75 31.92
N PHE A 50 -16.45 17.59 31.30
CA PHE A 50 -16.79 16.29 31.91
C PHE A 50 -15.74 15.17 31.76
N VAL A 51 -14.60 15.44 31.11
CA VAL A 51 -13.54 14.44 30.85
C VAL A 51 -12.21 14.76 31.58
N GLU A 52 -12.15 15.89 32.28
CA GLU A 52 -10.90 16.45 32.81
C GLU A 52 -10.38 15.71 34.07
N ASN A 53 -11.28 15.34 34.99
CA ASN A 53 -10.87 14.79 36.30
C ASN A 53 -10.42 13.32 36.28
N ILE A 54 -10.74 12.55 35.23
CA ILE A 54 -10.27 11.16 35.06
C ILE A 54 -8.98 11.12 34.22
N CYS A 55 -8.73 12.14 33.38
CA CYS A 55 -7.57 12.22 32.51
C CYS A 55 -6.26 12.53 33.25
N GLU A 56 -6.29 13.32 34.32
CA GLU A 56 -5.05 13.78 34.97
C GLU A 56 -4.31 12.64 35.70
N LEU A 57 -5.03 11.78 36.44
CA LEU A 57 -4.42 10.61 37.08
C LEU A 57 -3.98 9.54 36.06
N ALA A 58 -4.69 9.42 34.93
CA ALA A 58 -4.34 8.50 33.85
C ALA A 58 -3.08 8.94 33.10
N ARG A 59 -2.84 10.24 32.93
CA ARG A 59 -1.68 10.81 32.22
C ARG A 59 -0.34 10.51 32.91
N VAL A 60 -0.32 10.52 34.25
CA VAL A 60 0.90 10.20 35.02
C VAL A 60 1.25 8.71 34.94
N LYS A 61 0.23 7.82 34.92
CA LYS A 61 0.43 6.38 34.75
C LYS A 61 0.78 6.03 33.29
N MET A 62 0.18 6.71 32.32
CA MET A 62 0.48 6.59 30.88
C MET A 62 1.93 6.97 30.55
N ARG A 63 2.52 7.99 31.20
CA ARG A 63 3.95 8.31 31.04
C ARG A 63 4.86 7.17 31.49
N LYS A 64 4.49 6.45 32.55
CA LYS A 64 5.30 5.33 33.08
C LYS A 64 5.22 4.09 32.17
N ASP A 65 4.06 3.86 31.53
CA ASP A 65 3.86 2.77 30.57
C ASP A 65 4.46 3.08 29.18
N PHE A 66 4.55 4.37 28.78
CA PHE A 66 5.21 4.81 27.54
C PHE A 66 6.71 4.44 27.52
N TYR A 67 7.39 4.56 28.66
CA TYR A 67 8.80 4.14 28.80
C TYR A 67 8.97 2.61 28.81
N ASN A 68 7.92 1.84 29.10
CA ASN A 68 7.95 0.37 29.09
C ASN A 68 7.66 -0.22 27.69
N HIS A 69 7.21 0.59 26.74
CA HIS A 69 7.14 0.20 25.32
C HIS A 69 8.50 0.20 24.61
N ASN A 70 9.56 0.66 25.30
CA ASN A 70 10.94 0.66 24.81
C ASN A 70 11.64 -0.71 24.98
N THR A 71 10.87 -1.80 25.06
CA THR A 71 11.38 -3.14 24.78
C THR A 71 11.69 -3.22 23.29
N LYS A 72 12.93 -2.82 22.96
CA LYS A 72 13.65 -3.08 21.71
C LYS A 72 13.09 -4.31 21.00
N SER A 73 12.39 -4.07 19.87
CA SER A 73 12.28 -4.95 18.71
C SER A 73 12.46 -6.46 18.93
N GLN A 74 11.58 -7.11 19.71
CA GLN A 74 11.58 -8.59 19.81
C GLN A 74 11.02 -9.32 18.57
N PHE A 75 10.72 -8.60 17.47
CA PHE A 75 10.29 -9.19 16.20
C PHE A 75 11.18 -8.71 15.05
N VAL A 76 12.47 -9.03 15.10
CA VAL A 76 13.37 -8.94 13.93
C VAL A 76 13.47 -10.34 13.31
N PHE A 77 12.34 -10.94 12.96
CA PHE A 77 12.35 -12.06 12.02
C PHE A 77 12.18 -11.45 10.63
N ARG A 78 13.30 -11.29 9.92
CA ARG A 78 13.33 -10.83 8.52
C ARG A 78 13.62 -12.04 7.64
N ASP A 79 12.66 -12.94 7.58
CA ASP A 79 12.80 -14.11 6.73
C ASP A 79 12.61 -13.64 5.28
N LYS A 80 13.61 -13.89 4.43
CA LYS A 80 13.56 -13.53 3.00
C LYS A 80 12.44 -14.29 2.27
N TRP A 81 12.01 -15.40 2.86
CA TRP A 81 11.01 -16.31 2.36
C TRP A 81 10.37 -17.06 3.54
N ILE A 82 9.14 -17.53 3.37
CA ILE A 82 8.42 -18.30 4.39
C ILE A 82 7.85 -19.60 3.80
N TYR A 83 7.75 -20.65 4.61
CA TYR A 83 7.11 -21.90 4.20
C TYR A 83 5.60 -21.83 4.44
N VAL A 84 4.79 -22.02 3.41
CA VAL A 84 3.33 -22.03 3.52
C VAL A 84 2.87 -23.49 3.55
N GLN A 85 2.22 -23.90 4.64
CA GLN A 85 1.79 -25.28 4.79
C GLN A 85 0.27 -25.39 4.78
N LYS A 86 -0.27 -26.29 3.94
CA LYS A 86 -1.68 -26.69 3.94
C LYS A 86 -1.88 -27.82 4.96
N GLY A 87 -1.97 -27.47 6.25
CA GLY A 87 -2.30 -28.39 7.35
C GLY A 87 -1.11 -28.76 8.26
N SER A 88 -1.32 -28.74 9.57
CA SER A 88 -0.27 -28.98 10.58
C SER A 88 0.03 -30.48 10.75
N THR A 89 1.30 -30.87 10.59
CA THR A 89 1.81 -32.20 10.97
C THR A 89 2.99 -32.02 11.90
N LYS A 90 3.09 -32.82 12.96
CA LYS A 90 4.11 -32.71 14.03
C LYS A 90 5.58 -32.69 13.53
N GLU A 91 5.84 -33.14 12.30
CA GLU A 91 7.19 -33.31 11.73
C GLU A 91 7.64 -32.16 10.81
N ARG A 92 6.79 -31.20 10.46
CA ARG A 92 7.17 -30.05 9.60
C ARG A 92 6.62 -28.74 10.18
N HIS A 93 7.50 -27.81 10.53
CA HIS A 93 7.16 -26.46 10.97
C HIS A 93 6.95 -25.53 9.76
N GLY A 94 5.76 -25.54 9.16
CA GLY A 94 5.33 -24.51 8.21
C GLY A 94 4.40 -23.49 8.86
N TYR A 95 4.36 -22.27 8.30
CA TYR A 95 3.42 -21.24 8.78
C TYR A 95 2.02 -21.60 8.32
N CYS A 96 1.09 -21.56 9.27
CA CYS A 96 -0.28 -22.04 9.06
C CYS A 96 -1.30 -20.90 9.10
N THR A 97 -0.92 -19.70 9.59
CA THR A 97 -1.85 -18.57 9.75
C THR A 97 -1.37 -17.29 9.07
N LEU A 98 -2.33 -16.45 8.69
CA LEU A 98 -2.07 -15.11 8.13
C LEU A 98 -1.20 -14.25 9.06
N GLY A 99 -1.45 -14.32 10.37
CA GLY A 99 -0.72 -13.55 11.36
C GLY A 99 0.75 -13.95 11.49
N GLU A 100 1.06 -15.23 11.37
CA GLU A 100 2.44 -15.72 11.34
C GLU A 100 3.18 -15.24 10.10
N ALA A 101 2.55 -15.35 8.92
CA ALA A 101 3.10 -14.88 7.67
C ALA A 101 3.36 -13.36 7.71
N LEU A 102 2.43 -12.58 8.25
CA LEU A 102 2.56 -11.13 8.42
C LEU A 102 3.74 -10.74 9.33
N ASN A 103 4.01 -11.51 10.37
CA ASN A 103 5.09 -11.26 11.32
C ASN A 103 6.48 -11.65 10.80
N ARG A 104 6.54 -12.56 9.82
CA ARG A 104 7.79 -13.18 9.34
C ARG A 104 8.30 -12.57 8.05
N LEU A 105 7.39 -12.22 7.14
CA LEU A 105 7.74 -11.58 5.88
C LEU A 105 8.15 -10.13 6.11
N ASP A 106 9.23 -9.71 5.45
CA ASP A 106 9.75 -8.35 5.57
C ASP A 106 8.96 -7.34 4.72
N PHE A 107 7.73 -7.05 5.15
CA PHE A 107 6.90 -5.98 4.59
C PHE A 107 7.47 -4.59 4.89
N SER A 108 8.21 -4.43 6.00
CA SER A 108 8.83 -3.16 6.38
C SER A 108 9.84 -2.69 5.33
N SER A 109 10.75 -3.56 4.90
CA SER A 109 11.70 -3.22 3.84
C SER A 109 11.00 -3.10 2.48
N ALA A 110 9.98 -3.92 2.22
CA ALA A 110 9.21 -3.87 0.98
C ALA A 110 8.51 -2.52 0.75
N ILE A 111 8.08 -1.83 1.81
CA ILE A 111 7.46 -0.49 1.72
C ILE A 111 8.43 0.53 1.10
N HIS A 112 9.74 0.41 1.33
CA HIS A 112 10.70 1.35 0.77
C HIS A 112 10.87 1.21 -0.75
N ASP A 113 10.55 0.04 -1.33
CA ASP A 113 10.56 -0.18 -2.78
C ASP A 113 9.24 0.27 -3.43
N LEU A 114 9.31 1.27 -4.32
CA LEU A 114 8.15 1.81 -5.04
C LEU A 114 7.38 0.75 -5.85
N ARG A 115 8.07 -0.31 -6.30
CA ARG A 115 7.47 -1.41 -7.07
C ARG A 115 6.54 -2.28 -6.21
N ARG A 116 6.89 -2.42 -4.92
CA ARG A 116 6.16 -3.24 -3.94
C ARG A 116 5.17 -2.43 -3.11
N PHE A 117 5.39 -1.12 -2.98
CA PHE A 117 4.56 -0.25 -2.13
C PHE A 117 3.06 -0.41 -2.36
N ASN A 118 2.60 -0.30 -3.62
CA ASN A 118 1.18 -0.42 -3.95
C ASN A 118 0.61 -1.80 -3.60
N TYR A 119 1.41 -2.87 -3.74
CA TYR A 119 1.03 -4.23 -3.36
C TYR A 119 0.82 -4.32 -1.85
N VAL A 120 1.80 -3.84 -1.06
CA VAL A 120 1.74 -3.89 0.41
C VAL A 120 0.59 -3.04 0.93
N ALA A 121 0.42 -1.81 0.44
CA ALA A 121 -0.68 -0.96 0.85
C ALA A 121 -2.05 -1.59 0.53
N LYS A 122 -2.20 -2.22 -0.65
CA LYS A 122 -3.44 -2.93 -0.99
C LYS A 122 -3.69 -4.14 -0.09
N LEU A 123 -2.65 -4.93 0.19
CA LEU A 123 -2.76 -6.06 1.13
C LEU A 123 -3.23 -5.59 2.51
N PHE A 124 -2.65 -4.50 3.01
CA PHE A 124 -3.04 -3.95 4.31
C PHE A 124 -4.48 -3.43 4.29
N GLN A 125 -4.92 -2.80 3.21
CA GLN A 125 -6.33 -2.42 3.02
C GLN A 125 -7.28 -3.62 3.07
N LEU A 126 -6.93 -4.74 2.44
CA LEU A 126 -7.74 -5.96 2.46
C LEU A 126 -7.79 -6.61 3.86
N ILE A 127 -6.66 -6.62 4.57
CA ILE A 127 -6.58 -7.09 5.96
C ILE A 127 -7.46 -6.21 6.85
N ALA A 128 -7.40 -4.88 6.70
CA ALA A 128 -8.22 -3.94 7.45
C ALA A 128 -9.72 -4.24 7.30
N ARG A 129 -10.18 -4.51 6.07
CA ARG A 129 -11.59 -4.74 5.75
C ARG A 129 -12.16 -6.05 6.29
N SER A 130 -11.34 -7.10 6.40
CA SER A 130 -11.88 -8.46 6.53
C SER A 130 -11.16 -9.39 7.52
N GLN A 131 -9.91 -9.11 7.90
CA GLN A 131 -9.08 -10.06 8.67
C GLN A 131 -8.53 -9.46 9.96
N LEU A 132 -8.73 -8.18 10.24
CA LEU A 132 -8.07 -7.54 11.38
C LEU A 132 -8.38 -8.19 12.74
N THR A 133 -9.62 -8.67 12.92
CA THR A 133 -10.05 -9.38 14.13
C THR A 133 -9.59 -10.84 14.20
N SER A 134 -9.26 -11.47 13.06
CA SER A 134 -8.74 -12.84 13.02
C SER A 134 -7.24 -12.92 13.34
N LEU A 135 -6.54 -11.78 13.30
CA LEU A 135 -5.12 -11.69 13.65
C LEU A 135 -4.88 -11.80 15.15
N SER A 136 -3.81 -12.50 15.52
CA SER A 136 -3.30 -12.52 16.90
C SER A 136 -2.86 -11.13 17.37
N GLY A 137 -2.79 -10.89 18.68
CA GLY A 137 -2.37 -9.59 19.21
C GLY A 137 -0.97 -9.14 18.75
N ALA A 138 -0.04 -10.08 18.58
CA ALA A 138 1.27 -9.80 18.00
C ALA A 138 1.18 -9.38 16.53
N ALA A 139 0.37 -10.07 15.72
CA ALA A 139 0.14 -9.72 14.32
C ALA A 139 -0.60 -8.39 14.15
N GLN A 140 -1.59 -8.09 15.01
CA GLN A 140 -2.24 -6.78 15.04
C GLN A 140 -1.25 -5.68 15.39
N LYS A 141 -0.39 -5.87 16.41
CA LYS A 141 0.67 -4.91 16.75
C LYS A 141 1.60 -4.66 15.55
N ASN A 142 2.04 -5.73 14.88
CA ASN A 142 2.90 -5.59 13.71
C ASN A 142 2.18 -4.91 12.53
N TYR A 143 0.89 -5.20 12.32
CA TYR A 143 0.05 -4.51 11.34
C TYR A 143 0.06 -2.99 11.56
N PHE A 144 -0.22 -2.52 12.77
CA PHE A 144 -0.20 -1.07 13.07
C PHE A 144 1.19 -0.45 12.92
N ASN A 145 2.25 -1.16 13.34
CA ASN A 145 3.63 -0.69 13.17
C ASN A 145 4.02 -0.53 11.70
N ILE A 146 3.62 -1.49 10.84
CA ILE A 146 3.89 -1.43 9.41
C ILE A 146 2.99 -0.36 8.76
N LEU A 147 1.73 -0.22 9.17
CA LEU A 147 0.84 0.83 8.70
C LEU A 147 1.39 2.23 9.01
N GLU A 148 1.95 2.45 10.20
CA GLU A 148 2.64 3.70 10.53
C GLU A 148 3.79 3.99 9.55
N LYS A 149 4.58 2.97 9.20
CA LYS A 149 5.66 3.09 8.20
C LYS A 149 5.12 3.42 6.81
N ILE A 150 3.98 2.85 6.41
CA ILE A 150 3.28 3.19 5.15
C ILE A 150 2.90 4.67 5.16
N VAL A 151 2.23 5.13 6.21
CA VAL A 151 1.81 6.54 6.33
C VAL A 151 3.00 7.48 6.29
N ARG A 152 4.03 7.22 7.10
CA ARG A 152 5.25 8.03 7.13
C ARG A 152 5.92 8.13 5.76
N LYS A 153 6.06 7.00 5.06
CA LYS A 153 6.62 7.01 3.70
C LYS A 153 5.81 7.90 2.75
N VAL A 154 4.49 7.86 2.80
CA VAL A 154 3.66 8.71 1.92
C VAL A 154 3.78 10.17 2.26
N VAL A 155 3.84 10.51 3.55
CA VAL A 155 4.02 11.90 4.00
C VAL A 155 5.39 12.43 3.55
N GLU A 156 6.44 11.61 3.61
CA GLU A 156 7.80 12.01 3.22
C GLU A 156 7.99 12.02 1.68
N ASP A 157 7.61 10.95 0.99
CA ASP A 157 7.88 10.77 -0.45
C ASP A 157 6.76 11.32 -1.35
N HIS A 158 5.61 11.68 -0.80
CA HIS A 158 4.41 12.12 -1.55
C HIS A 158 3.90 11.09 -2.58
N TYR A 159 4.25 9.82 -2.38
CA TYR A 159 3.96 8.75 -3.32
C TYR A 159 2.58 8.14 -3.07
N ASN A 160 1.68 8.28 -4.04
CA ASN A 160 0.32 7.70 -4.05
C ASN A 160 -0.48 7.93 -2.73
N PRO A 161 -0.74 9.18 -2.32
CA PRO A 161 -1.47 9.47 -1.10
C PRO A 161 -2.94 9.00 -1.14
N ARG A 162 -3.56 8.90 -2.32
CA ARG A 162 -4.95 8.44 -2.47
C ARG A 162 -5.13 7.02 -1.90
N LEU A 163 -4.23 6.11 -2.25
CA LEU A 163 -4.31 4.71 -1.81
C LEU A 163 -4.29 4.57 -0.28
N VAL A 164 -3.45 5.35 0.40
CA VAL A 164 -3.34 5.29 1.87
C VAL A 164 -4.51 6.02 2.55
N LYS A 165 -5.04 7.09 1.95
CA LYS A 165 -6.29 7.71 2.43
C LYS A 165 -7.45 6.72 2.40
N GLU A 166 -7.63 6.01 1.29
CA GLU A 166 -8.66 4.96 1.16
C GLU A 166 -8.45 3.83 2.18
N LEU A 167 -7.20 3.37 2.38
CA LEU A 167 -6.87 2.37 3.39
C LEU A 167 -7.30 2.82 4.79
N LEU A 168 -6.90 4.03 5.21
CA LEU A 168 -7.26 4.55 6.54
C LEU A 168 -8.77 4.76 6.68
N GLN A 169 -9.45 5.17 5.62
CA GLN A 169 -10.91 5.30 5.62
C GLN A 169 -11.59 3.94 5.81
N ASP A 170 -11.15 2.91 5.09
CA ASP A 170 -11.67 1.54 5.24
C ASP A 170 -11.40 0.97 6.63
N LEU A 171 -10.20 1.23 7.17
CA LEU A 171 -9.84 0.84 8.52
C LEU A 171 -10.78 1.50 9.52
N SER A 172 -10.94 2.83 9.47
CA SER A 172 -11.84 3.55 10.36
C SER A 172 -13.29 3.08 10.24
N ALA A 173 -13.79 2.85 9.03
CA ALA A 173 -15.14 2.33 8.81
C ALA A 173 -15.32 0.92 9.40
N THR A 174 -14.33 0.05 9.22
CA THR A 174 -14.35 -1.32 9.76
C THR A 174 -14.31 -1.30 11.29
N LEU A 175 -13.43 -0.51 11.89
CA LEU A 175 -13.34 -0.37 13.35
C LEU A 175 -14.62 0.24 13.94
N HIS A 176 -15.23 1.21 13.26
CA HIS A 176 -16.50 1.80 13.68
C HIS A 176 -17.64 0.78 13.64
N SER A 177 -17.79 0.03 12.53
CA SER A 177 -18.78 -1.04 12.41
C SER A 177 -18.61 -2.10 13.49
N LEU A 178 -17.36 -2.56 13.72
CA LEU A 178 -17.05 -3.53 14.76
C LEU A 178 -17.39 -3.02 16.16
N THR A 179 -17.11 -1.74 16.45
CA THR A 179 -17.41 -1.13 17.76
C THR A 179 -18.92 -1.07 18.03
N LEU A 180 -19.72 -0.80 17.00
CA LEU A 180 -21.19 -0.78 17.09
C LEU A 180 -21.79 -2.18 17.31
N HIS A 181 -21.24 -3.21 16.67
CA HIS A 181 -21.82 -4.56 16.68
C HIS A 181 -21.27 -5.48 17.78
N VAL A 182 -20.00 -5.35 18.15
CA VAL A 182 -19.29 -6.27 19.07
C VAL A 182 -19.09 -5.67 20.47
N GLY A 183 -19.16 -4.34 20.61
CA GLY A 183 -18.93 -3.63 21.87
C GLY A 183 -17.52 -3.02 21.98
N ARG A 184 -17.13 -2.58 23.20
CA ARG A 184 -15.86 -1.87 23.43
C ARG A 184 -14.64 -2.82 23.35
N CYS A 185 -13.59 -2.38 22.64
CA CYS A 185 -12.29 -3.05 22.45
C CYS A 185 -12.32 -4.32 21.58
N VAL A 186 -12.61 -4.14 20.28
CA VAL A 186 -12.72 -5.22 19.29
C VAL A 186 -11.36 -5.83 18.90
N LEU A 187 -10.27 -5.11 19.18
CA LEU A 187 -8.91 -5.55 18.91
C LEU A 187 -8.23 -6.06 20.19
N VAL A 188 -7.24 -6.93 20.02
CA VAL A 188 -6.50 -7.52 21.14
C VAL A 188 -5.68 -6.44 21.84
N GLY A 189 -5.93 -6.24 23.14
CA GLY A 189 -5.25 -5.28 23.99
C GLY A 189 -6.14 -4.75 25.11
N ASN A 190 -5.58 -3.92 25.98
CA ASN A 190 -6.38 -3.16 26.94
C ASN A 190 -7.01 -1.92 26.27
N VAL A 191 -7.94 -1.27 26.98
CA VAL A 191 -8.64 -0.07 26.51
C VAL A 191 -7.67 1.05 26.08
N ASN A 192 -6.55 1.21 26.79
CA ASN A 192 -5.57 2.27 26.49
C ASN A 192 -4.85 2.04 25.16
N VAL A 193 -4.45 0.80 24.87
CA VAL A 193 -3.85 0.42 23.58
C VAL A 193 -4.84 0.67 22.45
N TRP A 194 -6.11 0.37 22.68
CA TRP A 194 -7.17 0.64 21.72
C TRP A 194 -7.37 2.14 21.45
N LEU A 195 -7.47 2.95 22.50
CA LEU A 195 -7.59 4.42 22.38
C LEU A 195 -6.39 5.02 21.64
N CYS A 196 -5.17 4.63 22.01
CA CYS A 196 -3.95 5.09 21.34
C CYS A 196 -3.93 4.74 19.83
N ARG A 197 -4.41 3.55 19.45
CA ARG A 197 -4.53 3.19 18.02
C ARG A 197 -5.53 4.07 17.28
N LEU A 198 -6.68 4.38 17.89
CA LEU A 198 -7.67 5.27 17.29
C LEU A 198 -7.14 6.71 17.14
N GLU A 199 -6.48 7.24 18.17
CA GLU A 199 -5.83 8.54 18.12
C GLU A 199 -4.78 8.60 17.00
N ASN A 200 -3.96 7.55 16.85
CA ASN A 200 -2.97 7.48 15.78
C ASN A 200 -3.61 7.44 14.39
N ILE A 201 -4.70 6.68 14.20
CA ILE A 201 -5.42 6.66 12.92
C ILE A 201 -5.94 8.06 12.57
N LEU A 202 -6.56 8.75 13.52
CA LEU A 202 -7.05 10.13 13.32
C LEU A 202 -5.91 11.08 12.96
N LYS A 203 -4.80 10.99 13.68
CA LYS A 203 -3.59 11.77 13.39
C LYS A 203 -3.06 11.50 11.98
N TRP A 204 -2.99 10.24 11.56
CA TRP A 204 -2.55 9.86 10.22
C TRP A 204 -3.50 10.38 9.13
N GLN A 205 -4.82 10.32 9.37
CA GLN A 205 -5.81 10.88 8.45
C GLN A 205 -5.64 12.39 8.30
N GLN A 206 -5.44 13.11 9.41
CA GLN A 206 -5.19 14.54 9.39
C GLN A 206 -3.90 14.88 8.62
N GLN A 207 -2.78 14.21 8.93
CA GLN A 207 -1.51 14.40 8.22
C GLN A 207 -1.62 14.21 6.71
N LEU A 208 -2.38 13.20 6.25
CA LEU A 208 -2.59 12.98 4.83
C LEU A 208 -3.56 13.98 4.20
N ASN A 209 -4.55 14.48 4.95
CA ASN A 209 -5.47 15.49 4.46
C ASN A 209 -4.80 16.85 4.29
N ASP A 210 -3.89 17.20 5.20
CA ASP A 210 -3.12 18.43 5.17
C ASP A 210 -1.87 18.35 4.26
N LEU A 211 -1.64 17.18 3.64
CA LEU A 211 -0.48 16.95 2.77
C LEU A 211 -0.51 17.87 1.55
N GLN A 212 0.45 18.79 1.49
CA GLN A 212 0.69 19.65 0.32
C GLN A 212 1.90 19.13 -0.44
N ILE A 213 1.73 18.85 -1.74
CA ILE A 213 2.85 18.48 -2.60
C ILE A 213 3.69 19.75 -2.84
N PRO A 214 4.97 19.78 -2.43
CA PRO A 214 5.81 20.94 -2.62
C PRO A 214 5.90 21.30 -4.10
N LYS A 215 5.72 22.58 -4.43
CA LYS A 215 5.96 23.08 -5.78
C LYS A 215 7.46 22.91 -6.09
N GLN A 216 7.81 21.94 -6.91
CA GLN A 216 9.16 21.84 -7.44
C GLN A 216 9.40 23.03 -8.39
N MET A 217 10.25 23.96 -7.97
CA MET A 217 10.79 25.03 -8.82
C MET A 217 11.77 24.40 -9.82
N CYS A 218 11.26 23.75 -10.85
CA CYS A 218 12.07 23.30 -11.98
C CYS A 218 12.12 24.44 -13.02
N SER A 219 13.31 24.98 -13.27
CA SER A 219 13.56 25.96 -14.34
C SER A 219 13.68 25.33 -15.74
N GLY A 220 13.41 24.02 -15.85
CA GLY A 220 13.49 23.26 -17.09
C GLY A 220 12.16 23.16 -17.84
N MET A 221 12.16 22.34 -18.88
CA MET A 221 10.98 22.00 -19.67
C MET A 221 9.85 21.43 -18.78
N SER A 222 8.68 22.03 -18.89
CA SER A 222 7.44 21.62 -18.23
C SER A 222 6.68 20.58 -19.06
N PHE A 223 5.70 19.92 -18.44
CA PHE A 223 4.83 18.99 -19.16
C PHE A 223 4.05 19.66 -20.31
N SER A 224 3.69 20.93 -20.14
CA SER A 224 2.97 21.73 -21.14
C SER A 224 3.83 22.04 -22.38
N ASP A 225 5.15 21.99 -22.26
CA ASP A 225 6.09 22.25 -23.36
C ASP A 225 6.24 21.04 -24.29
N LEU A 226 5.73 19.85 -23.89
CA LEU A 226 5.76 18.66 -24.73
C LEU A 226 4.77 18.80 -25.90
N PRO A 227 5.09 18.29 -27.10
CA PRO A 227 4.14 18.24 -28.20
C PRO A 227 2.84 17.51 -27.83
N LEU A 228 1.69 17.96 -28.35
CA LEU A 228 0.37 17.40 -28.02
C LEU A 228 0.29 15.88 -28.17
N TYR A 229 0.88 15.32 -29.23
CA TYR A 229 0.92 13.88 -29.43
C TYR A 229 1.67 13.13 -28.31
N MET A 230 2.73 13.74 -27.75
CA MET A 230 3.45 13.17 -26.59
C MET A 230 2.63 13.25 -25.30
N GLN A 231 1.98 14.40 -25.04
CA GLN A 231 1.07 14.53 -23.90
C GLN A 231 -0.05 13.49 -23.97
N ASN A 232 -0.68 13.35 -25.14
CA ASN A 232 -1.71 12.34 -25.39
C ASN A 232 -1.17 10.92 -25.15
N LYS A 233 -0.01 10.58 -25.71
CA LYS A 233 0.64 9.27 -25.50
C LYS A 233 0.90 8.98 -24.02
N ILE A 234 1.20 9.99 -23.21
CA ILE A 234 1.36 9.85 -21.75
C ILE A 234 0.02 9.54 -21.08
N LEU A 235 -1.05 10.28 -21.40
CA LEU A 235 -2.40 9.97 -20.89
C LEU A 235 -2.83 8.54 -21.23
N TYR A 236 -2.52 8.09 -22.44
CA TYR A 236 -2.79 6.73 -22.91
C TYR A 236 -2.12 5.63 -22.10
N ASN A 237 -1.07 5.94 -21.34
CA ASN A 237 -0.39 4.98 -20.46
C ASN A 237 -0.86 5.05 -19.00
N LEU A 238 -1.75 5.99 -18.66
CA LEU A 238 -2.37 6.01 -17.34
C LEU A 238 -3.37 4.86 -17.22
N SER A 239 -3.25 4.11 -16.13
CA SER A 239 -4.13 2.98 -15.82
C SER A 239 -5.26 3.35 -14.87
N ASP A 240 -5.27 4.54 -14.29
CA ASP A 240 -6.28 4.96 -13.32
C ASP A 240 -7.13 6.13 -13.87
N ALA A 241 -8.44 5.99 -13.78
CA ALA A 241 -9.40 7.00 -14.23
C ALA A 241 -9.32 8.29 -13.41
N CYS A 242 -9.08 8.19 -12.11
CA CYS A 242 -8.95 9.38 -11.26
C CYS A 242 -7.72 10.20 -11.66
N ASP A 243 -6.63 9.55 -12.05
CA ASP A 243 -5.41 10.25 -12.49
C ASP A 243 -5.64 10.96 -13.83
N ILE A 244 -6.38 10.34 -14.76
CA ILE A 244 -6.78 10.96 -16.03
C ILE A 244 -7.68 12.19 -15.78
N ILE A 245 -8.67 12.08 -14.89
CA ILE A 245 -9.59 13.16 -14.57
C ILE A 245 -8.86 14.32 -13.90
N ASN A 246 -8.04 14.04 -12.89
CA ASN A 246 -7.28 15.05 -12.17
C ASN A 246 -6.28 15.77 -13.09
N LEU A 247 -5.65 15.03 -14.03
CA LEU A 247 -4.78 15.64 -15.03
C LEU A 247 -5.56 16.55 -15.99
N GLY A 248 -6.78 16.17 -16.36
CA GLY A 248 -7.69 16.99 -17.17
C GLY A 248 -8.09 18.31 -16.50
N GLN A 249 -8.07 18.37 -15.17
CA GLN A 249 -8.36 19.60 -14.42
C GLN A 249 -7.18 20.58 -14.36
N ALA A 250 -5.97 20.16 -14.77
CA ALA A 250 -4.78 21.01 -14.66
C ALA A 250 -4.70 22.11 -15.73
N THR A 251 -5.11 21.82 -16.97
CA THR A 251 -5.13 22.82 -18.07
C THR A 251 -6.24 22.54 -19.08
N PRO A 252 -6.73 23.55 -19.83
CA PRO A 252 -7.74 23.34 -20.87
C PRO A 252 -7.31 22.35 -21.97
N THR A 253 -6.03 22.34 -22.34
CA THR A 253 -5.47 21.41 -23.32
C THR A 253 -5.57 19.96 -22.82
N LEU A 254 -5.22 19.72 -21.56
CA LEU A 254 -5.31 18.39 -20.95
C LEU A 254 -6.75 17.97 -20.72
N HIS A 255 -7.66 18.90 -20.46
CA HIS A 255 -9.08 18.62 -20.39
C HIS A 255 -9.57 17.97 -21.70
N VAL A 256 -9.28 18.58 -22.85
CA VAL A 256 -9.65 18.04 -24.17
C VAL A 256 -9.05 16.65 -24.40
N LEU A 257 -7.80 16.43 -24.00
CA LEU A 257 -7.15 15.12 -24.13
C LEU A 257 -7.74 14.07 -23.17
N SER A 258 -8.12 14.45 -21.95
CA SER A 258 -8.73 13.55 -20.96
C SER A 258 -10.15 13.12 -21.34
N GLU A 259 -10.89 13.94 -22.08
CA GLU A 259 -12.22 13.61 -22.60
C GLU A 259 -12.16 12.78 -23.90
N ASN A 260 -10.96 12.41 -24.36
CA ASN A 260 -10.81 11.63 -25.57
C ASN A 260 -11.49 10.26 -25.46
N ARG A 261 -12.46 10.01 -26.33
CA ARG A 261 -13.21 8.76 -26.37
C ARG A 261 -12.35 7.50 -26.51
N THR A 262 -11.34 7.54 -27.36
CA THR A 262 -10.46 6.38 -27.64
C THR A 262 -9.55 6.04 -26.45
N LEU A 263 -9.25 7.04 -25.60
CA LEU A 263 -8.56 6.84 -24.33
C LEU A 263 -9.42 6.00 -23.38
N TRP A 264 -10.67 6.41 -23.14
CA TRP A 264 -11.61 5.68 -22.27
C TRP A 264 -11.96 4.28 -22.80
N LYS A 265 -12.07 4.13 -24.13
CA LYS A 265 -12.24 2.81 -24.77
C LYS A 265 -11.07 1.89 -24.43
N ARG A 266 -9.82 2.36 -24.58
CA ARG A 266 -8.63 1.60 -24.21
C ARG A 266 -8.60 1.28 -22.72
N LEU A 267 -8.98 2.23 -21.86
CA LEU A 267 -9.01 2.04 -20.41
C LEU A 267 -10.03 0.96 -20.01
N CYS A 268 -11.22 0.97 -20.61
CA CYS A 268 -12.21 -0.10 -20.44
C CYS A 268 -11.63 -1.45 -20.88
N HIS A 269 -11.01 -1.50 -22.05
CA HIS A 269 -10.44 -2.75 -22.54
C HIS A 269 -9.31 -3.25 -21.62
N PHE A 270 -8.47 -2.36 -21.13
CA PHE A 270 -7.36 -2.71 -20.24
C PHE A 270 -7.83 -3.34 -18.92
N HIS A 271 -8.90 -2.82 -18.33
CA HIS A 271 -9.43 -3.32 -17.05
C HIS A 271 -10.39 -4.50 -17.18
N PHE A 272 -11.16 -4.57 -18.27
CA PHE A 272 -12.31 -5.46 -18.38
C PHE A 272 -12.26 -6.45 -19.57
N SER A 273 -11.15 -6.56 -20.30
CA SER A 273 -11.03 -7.54 -21.41
C SER A 273 -10.44 -8.89 -21.01
N ASP A 274 -9.86 -9.03 -19.81
CA ASP A 274 -9.19 -10.27 -19.41
C ASP A 274 -10.19 -11.35 -18.97
N LYS A 275 -10.22 -12.43 -19.76
CA LYS A 275 -11.13 -13.59 -19.69
C LYS A 275 -11.07 -14.39 -18.38
N GLN A 276 -10.08 -14.16 -17.50
CA GLN A 276 -9.92 -14.92 -16.26
C GLN A 276 -10.79 -14.40 -15.10
N HIS A 277 -11.09 -13.11 -15.05
CA HIS A 277 -11.85 -12.49 -13.94
C HIS A 277 -13.14 -11.80 -14.39
N SER A 278 -13.17 -11.31 -15.63
CA SER A 278 -14.35 -10.66 -16.19
C SER A 278 -15.14 -11.67 -17.01
N SER A 279 -16.09 -12.33 -16.34
CA SER A 279 -17.37 -12.82 -16.88
C SER A 279 -17.34 -13.44 -18.28
N ARG A 280 -17.66 -14.73 -18.39
CA ARG A 280 -17.86 -15.49 -19.65
C ARG A 280 -18.77 -14.83 -20.71
N ASN A 281 -19.38 -13.66 -20.45
CA ASN A 281 -20.37 -12.98 -21.28
C ASN A 281 -20.16 -11.46 -21.49
N LEU A 282 -19.08 -10.82 -21.02
CA LEU A 282 -18.92 -9.36 -21.25
C LEU A 282 -18.44 -9.08 -22.69
N VAL A 283 -19.38 -8.87 -23.60
CA VAL A 283 -19.08 -8.37 -24.95
C VAL A 283 -19.13 -6.85 -24.92
N LEU A 284 -17.96 -6.20 -24.96
CA LEU A 284 -17.88 -4.75 -25.12
C LEU A 284 -18.50 -4.34 -26.47
N PRO A 285 -19.39 -3.33 -26.49
CA PRO A 285 -20.08 -2.96 -27.72
C PRO A 285 -19.08 -2.48 -28.77
N LYS A 286 -19.23 -2.97 -30.01
CA LYS A 286 -18.43 -2.52 -31.15
C LYS A 286 -18.88 -1.18 -31.75
N SER A 287 -19.95 -0.58 -31.20
CA SER A 287 -20.56 0.63 -31.75
C SER A 287 -19.73 1.88 -31.48
N ASP A 288 -19.60 2.70 -32.53
CA ASP A 288 -19.06 4.06 -32.48
C ASP A 288 -20.10 5.08 -31.96
N SER A 289 -21.16 4.69 -31.27
CA SER A 289 -22.04 5.61 -30.51
C SER A 289 -21.91 5.53 -28.97
N VAL A 290 -21.11 4.60 -28.46
CA VAL A 290 -20.91 4.40 -27.01
C VAL A 290 -20.10 5.54 -26.37
N ASP A 291 -20.65 6.15 -25.33
CA ASP A 291 -19.89 6.95 -24.36
C ASP A 291 -19.04 6.01 -23.48
N TRP A 292 -17.75 5.94 -23.82
CA TRP A 292 -16.80 5.06 -23.14
C TRP A 292 -16.45 5.50 -21.72
N LYS A 293 -16.57 6.79 -21.41
CA LYS A 293 -16.32 7.30 -20.05
C LYS A 293 -17.45 6.89 -19.12
N LEU A 294 -18.70 7.05 -19.56
CA LEU A 294 -19.85 6.54 -18.82
C LEU A 294 -19.84 5.01 -18.70
N MET A 295 -19.45 4.32 -19.78
CA MET A 295 -19.31 2.86 -19.77
C MET A 295 -18.26 2.42 -18.74
N TYR A 296 -17.11 3.08 -18.65
CA TYR A 296 -16.07 2.77 -17.67
C TYR A 296 -16.61 2.76 -16.24
N PHE A 297 -17.27 3.85 -15.82
CA PHE A 297 -17.82 3.95 -14.46
C PHE A 297 -18.98 2.97 -14.22
N THR A 298 -19.73 2.62 -15.27
CA THR A 298 -20.78 1.60 -15.18
C THR A 298 -20.17 0.21 -14.95
N LEU A 299 -19.08 -0.13 -15.64
CA LEU A 299 -18.37 -1.40 -15.48
C LEU A 299 -17.65 -1.47 -14.13
N GLN A 300 -17.00 -0.39 -13.70
CA GLN A 300 -16.30 -0.30 -12.42
C GLN A 300 -17.20 -0.62 -11.22
N LYS A 301 -18.48 -0.26 -11.27
CA LYS A 301 -19.46 -0.57 -10.21
C LYS A 301 -19.84 -2.06 -10.15
N ARG A 302 -19.68 -2.80 -11.24
CA ARG A 302 -20.17 -4.18 -11.38
C ARG A 302 -19.08 -5.22 -11.40
N TYR A 303 -17.88 -4.85 -11.84
CA TYR A 303 -16.76 -5.76 -12.04
C TYR A 303 -15.51 -5.26 -11.34
N PRO A 304 -14.70 -6.15 -10.76
CA PRO A 304 -13.40 -5.78 -10.20
C PRO A 304 -12.49 -5.26 -11.30
N MET A 305 -11.73 -4.21 -11.00
CA MET A 305 -10.71 -3.69 -11.90
C MET A 305 -9.48 -4.60 -11.94
N LYS A 306 -8.71 -4.52 -13.02
CA LYS A 306 -7.45 -5.26 -13.14
C LYS A 306 -6.42 -4.70 -12.17
N GLU A 307 -5.99 -5.51 -11.22
CA GLU A 307 -4.90 -5.15 -10.30
C GLU A 307 -3.54 -5.34 -11.00
N GLN A 308 -2.66 -4.34 -10.90
CA GLN A 308 -1.30 -4.41 -11.39
C GLN A 308 -0.34 -3.82 -10.37
N TYR A 309 0.74 -4.55 -10.09
CA TYR A 309 1.78 -4.16 -9.17
C TYR A 309 3.14 -4.25 -9.87
N GLY A 310 4.07 -3.38 -9.49
CA GLY A 310 5.41 -3.37 -10.07
C GLY A 310 6.22 -4.61 -9.67
N ASP A 311 5.99 -5.13 -8.46
CA ASP A 311 6.54 -6.39 -7.97
C ASP A 311 5.53 -7.04 -6.99
N THR A 312 5.54 -8.37 -6.89
CA THR A 312 4.58 -9.16 -6.11
C THR A 312 5.28 -10.28 -5.36
N LEU A 313 4.62 -10.82 -4.32
CA LEU A 313 5.06 -12.07 -3.72
C LEU A 313 4.86 -13.21 -4.71
N HIS A 314 5.78 -14.16 -4.72
CA HIS A 314 5.73 -15.36 -5.56
C HIS A 314 5.62 -16.59 -4.66
N PHE A 315 4.73 -17.48 -5.05
CA PHE A 315 4.58 -18.78 -4.42
C PHE A 315 5.15 -19.86 -5.31
N CYS A 316 6.09 -20.64 -4.77
CA CYS A 316 6.62 -21.81 -5.45
C CYS A 316 5.75 -23.03 -5.12
N LYS A 317 5.10 -23.60 -6.14
CA LYS A 317 4.27 -24.80 -5.98
C LYS A 317 5.06 -26.07 -5.63
N HIS A 318 6.36 -26.09 -5.89
CA HIS A 318 7.22 -27.26 -5.66
C HIS A 318 7.62 -27.40 -4.19
N CYS A 319 8.14 -26.32 -3.60
CA CYS A 319 8.62 -26.31 -2.22
C CYS A 319 7.67 -25.58 -1.26
N SER A 320 6.51 -25.11 -1.73
CA SER A 320 5.53 -24.37 -0.94
C SER A 320 6.11 -23.14 -0.22
N ILE A 321 7.06 -22.45 -0.85
CA ILE A 321 7.70 -21.26 -0.29
C ILE A 321 7.08 -20.00 -0.90
N LEU A 322 6.83 -18.99 -0.06
CA LEU A 322 6.38 -17.66 -0.43
C LEU A 322 7.49 -16.64 -0.19
N PHE A 323 7.81 -15.83 -1.20
CA PHE A 323 8.96 -14.92 -1.16
C PHE A 323 8.80 -13.75 -2.13
N TRP A 324 9.61 -12.70 -1.97
CA TRP A 324 9.70 -11.61 -2.96
C TRP A 324 10.60 -12.04 -4.12
N LYS A 325 10.19 -11.75 -5.37
CA LYS A 325 10.89 -12.24 -6.57
C LYS A 325 12.41 -12.02 -6.55
N ASP A 326 12.84 -10.83 -6.15
CA ASP A 326 14.27 -10.46 -6.12
C ASP A 326 15.09 -11.18 -5.02
N CYS A 327 14.45 -11.86 -4.06
CA CYS A 327 15.12 -12.51 -2.94
C CYS A 327 15.52 -13.97 -3.21
N GLY A 328 14.91 -14.60 -4.22
CA GLY A 328 15.08 -16.03 -4.49
C GLY A 328 14.58 -16.94 -3.35
N HIS A 329 14.67 -18.24 -3.54
CA HIS A 329 14.33 -19.24 -2.52
C HIS A 329 15.10 -20.56 -2.75
N PRO A 330 15.35 -21.36 -1.70
CA PRO A 330 16.06 -22.64 -1.84
C PRO A 330 15.14 -23.70 -2.45
N CYS A 331 15.00 -23.68 -3.78
CA CYS A 331 14.24 -24.69 -4.54
C CYS A 331 15.16 -25.80 -5.04
N THR A 332 14.70 -27.05 -4.95
CA THR A 332 15.38 -28.22 -5.53
C THR A 332 14.81 -28.65 -6.89
N ALA A 333 13.87 -27.88 -7.46
CA ALA A 333 13.32 -28.17 -8.78
C ALA A 333 14.35 -27.93 -9.89
N ASN A 334 14.34 -28.77 -10.93
CA ASN A 334 15.23 -28.62 -12.09
C ASN A 334 14.99 -27.31 -12.88
N ASP A 335 13.74 -26.82 -12.89
CA ASP A 335 13.36 -25.52 -13.48
C ASP A 335 12.43 -24.78 -12.50
N PRO A 336 12.99 -24.02 -11.55
CA PRO A 336 12.21 -23.33 -10.51
C PRO A 336 11.21 -22.31 -11.06
N GLU A 337 11.53 -21.63 -12.17
CA GLU A 337 10.70 -20.55 -12.73
C GLU A 337 9.33 -21.07 -13.20
N ARG A 338 9.25 -22.30 -13.71
CA ARG A 338 7.98 -22.93 -14.10
C ARG A 338 7.06 -23.22 -12.91
N CYS A 339 7.61 -23.31 -11.71
CA CYS A 339 6.86 -23.59 -10.49
C CYS A 339 6.36 -22.32 -9.79
N LEU A 340 6.79 -21.14 -10.23
CA LEU A 340 6.46 -19.86 -9.62
C LEU A 340 5.11 -19.34 -10.09
N VAL A 341 4.30 -18.91 -9.14
CA VAL A 341 3.06 -18.19 -9.41
C VAL A 341 3.09 -16.86 -8.67
N PRO A 342 2.92 -15.73 -9.39
CA PRO A 342 2.73 -14.44 -8.74
C PRO A 342 1.42 -14.44 -7.95
N ILE A 343 1.47 -13.91 -6.73
CA ILE A 343 0.35 -13.89 -5.80
C ILE A 343 -0.21 -12.47 -5.75
N SER A 344 -1.52 -12.33 -5.93
CA SER A 344 -2.23 -11.07 -5.69
C SER A 344 -2.43 -10.86 -4.19
N PRO A 345 -2.67 -9.62 -3.72
CA PRO A 345 -2.95 -9.37 -2.31
C PRO A 345 -4.10 -10.21 -1.74
N GLN A 346 -5.16 -10.44 -2.53
CA GLN A 346 -6.27 -11.31 -2.12
C GLN A 346 -5.84 -12.77 -2.04
N HIS A 347 -5.17 -13.29 -3.07
CA HIS A 347 -4.68 -14.68 -3.04
C HIS A 347 -3.70 -14.91 -1.89
N PHE A 348 -2.92 -13.91 -1.48
CA PHE A 348 -2.07 -14.00 -0.29
C PHE A 348 -2.89 -14.28 0.97
N ILE A 349 -4.02 -13.61 1.15
CA ILE A 349 -4.92 -13.85 2.28
C ILE A 349 -5.54 -15.25 2.16
N ASP A 350 -6.01 -15.61 0.97
CA ASP A 350 -6.67 -16.89 0.70
C ASP A 350 -5.73 -18.09 0.94
N LEU A 351 -4.40 -17.91 0.78
CA LEU A 351 -3.40 -18.93 1.10
C LEU A 351 -3.40 -19.36 2.57
N PHE A 352 -4.01 -18.58 3.48
CA PHE A 352 -4.06 -18.85 4.91
C PHE A 352 -5.49 -18.94 5.46
N GLN A 353 -6.50 -18.99 4.57
CA GLN A 353 -7.88 -19.29 4.95
C GLN A 353 -8.04 -20.82 4.98
N PHE A 354 -7.80 -21.43 6.15
CA PHE A 354 -8.01 -22.85 6.41
C PHE A 354 -8.96 -23.07 7.58
#